data_AF-J7R4A7-F1
#
_entry.id   AF-J7R4A7-F1
#
_cell.length_a   1.000
_cell.length_b   1.000
_cell.length_c   1.000
_cell.angle_alpha   90.00
_cell.angle_beta   90.00
_cell.angle_gamma   90.00
#
_symmetry.space_group_name_H-M   'P 1'
#
loop_
_entity.id
_entity.type
_entity.pdbx_description
1 polymer ?
#
loop_
_entity_poly.entity_id
_entity_poly.type
_entity_poly.pdbx_seq_one_letter_code
_entity_poly.pdbx_strand_id
1 'polypeptide(L)'
;MDENDLTLFLQTVDRQFPTVIGCDLNGTAVSLKRRIHYIEGVGDDDDESHNKIMSYPGGLPPLPPTTDDNPTAKEDNTCERCLRIFLEILDNNLGPVYARLSRKIYGNSKHWRENKWLEMLSAQLVYVSYWVSDSEPVLYTSFMLTEENGISSIESTDRVVYLYEIQLIEAIRRQKLGQAIVSYLTECALESPEVAAVALTVFSDNEKALKFYERLNFTYTIDSPRDEVTEKPRRRTAARTALDPARDSDVKVTIKKPTYYLLYLEVVNHV
;
A
#
# COMPACT_ATOMS: atom_id res chain seq x y z
N MET A 1 15.96 8.87 3.85
CA MET A 1 15.33 9.96 4.62
C MET A 1 16.14 10.19 5.88
N ASP A 2 16.40 11.43 6.27
CA ASP A 2 16.99 11.71 7.58
C ASP A 2 15.92 11.68 8.70
N GLU A 3 16.36 11.71 9.96
CA GLU A 3 15.46 11.64 11.13
C GLU A 3 14.52 12.87 11.22
N ASN A 4 14.95 14.02 10.70
CA ASN A 4 14.16 15.25 10.70
C ASN A 4 13.01 15.19 9.69
N ASP A 5 13.28 14.66 8.51
CA ASP A 5 12.27 14.42 7.47
C ASP A 5 11.18 13.46 7.97
N LEU A 6 11.55 12.36 8.65
CA LEU A 6 10.56 11.41 9.21
C LEU A 6 9.70 12.09 10.27
N THR A 7 10.33 12.87 11.14
CA THR A 7 9.65 13.65 12.17
C THR A 7 8.63 14.62 11.57
N LEU A 8 9.04 15.41 10.57
CA LEU A 8 8.17 16.36 9.90
C LEU A 8 7.02 15.63 9.17
N PHE A 9 7.34 14.51 8.51
CA PHE A 9 6.33 13.71 7.83
C PHE A 9 5.30 13.13 8.79
N LEU A 10 5.72 12.62 9.97
CA LEU A 10 4.80 12.14 11.00
C LEU A 10 3.87 13.26 11.52
N GLN A 11 4.37 14.49 11.67
CA GLN A 11 3.54 15.64 12.04
C GLN A 11 2.51 15.98 10.95
N THR A 12 2.89 15.88 9.67
CA THR A 12 1.96 16.03 8.55
C THR A 12 0.89 14.94 8.59
N VAL A 13 1.28 13.67 8.77
CA VAL A 13 0.34 12.54 8.92
C VAL A 13 -0.61 12.75 10.09
N ASP A 14 -0.11 13.23 11.23
CA ASP A 14 -0.90 13.50 12.44
C ASP A 14 -1.97 14.57 12.19
N ARG A 15 -1.67 15.56 11.36
CA ARG A 15 -2.58 16.64 10.98
C ARG A 15 -3.62 16.20 9.95
N GLN A 16 -3.21 15.46 8.92
CA GLN A 16 -4.05 15.14 7.77
C GLN A 16 -5.02 13.99 8.03
N PHE A 17 -4.59 12.98 8.79
CA PHE A 17 -5.49 11.88 9.13
C PHE A 17 -6.43 12.29 10.28
N PRO A 18 -7.75 12.11 10.18
CA PRO A 18 -8.64 12.42 11.29
C PRO A 18 -8.39 11.51 12.49
N THR A 19 -8.42 12.06 13.70
CA THR A 19 -8.30 11.29 14.96
C THR A 19 -9.46 10.33 15.16
N VAL A 20 -10.63 10.64 14.59
CA VAL A 20 -11.83 9.80 14.60
C VAL A 20 -12.48 9.84 13.22
N ILE A 21 -12.88 8.68 12.71
CA ILE A 21 -13.74 8.56 11.53
C ILE A 21 -15.00 7.75 11.87
N GLY A 22 -16.12 8.03 11.22
CA GLY A 22 -17.35 7.28 11.37
C GLY A 22 -17.52 6.22 10.27
N CYS A 23 -18.07 5.06 10.62
CA CYS A 23 -18.51 4.07 9.64
C CYS A 23 -19.75 3.29 10.14
N ASP A 24 -20.35 2.54 9.24
CA ASP A 24 -21.31 1.50 9.57
C ASP A 24 -20.58 0.16 9.73
N LEU A 25 -20.74 -0.49 10.87
CA LEU A 25 -20.22 -1.83 11.14
C LEU A 25 -21.42 -2.75 11.35
N ASN A 26 -21.71 -3.58 10.35
CA ASN A 26 -22.84 -4.52 10.36
C ASN A 26 -24.20 -3.85 10.68
N GLY A 27 -24.47 -2.69 10.10
CA GLY A 27 -25.72 -1.94 10.30
C GLY A 27 -25.74 -1.03 11.53
N THR A 28 -24.61 -0.90 12.23
CA THR A 28 -24.47 -0.03 13.41
C THR A 28 -23.45 1.06 13.14
N ALA A 29 -23.84 2.33 13.33
CA ALA A 29 -22.91 3.45 13.27
C ALA A 29 -21.90 3.37 14.42
N VAL A 30 -20.61 3.35 14.07
CA VAL A 30 -19.49 3.30 15.03
C VAL A 30 -18.47 4.39 14.72
N SER A 31 -17.82 4.88 15.78
CA SER A 31 -16.70 5.81 15.68
C SER A 31 -15.40 5.04 15.86
N LEU A 32 -14.51 5.15 14.88
CA LEU A 32 -13.22 4.49 14.90
C LEU A 32 -12.13 5.47 15.31
N LYS A 33 -11.31 5.09 16.30
CA LYS A 33 -10.21 5.92 16.79
C LYS A 33 -8.92 5.62 16.02
N ARG A 34 -8.20 6.67 15.63
CA ARG A 34 -6.92 6.59 14.94
C ARG A 34 -5.80 6.17 15.91
N ARG A 35 -4.85 5.38 15.42
CA ARG A 35 -3.51 5.21 16.00
C ARG A 35 -2.46 5.31 14.90
N ILE A 36 -1.34 5.96 15.20
CA ILE A 36 -0.19 6.10 14.31
C ILE A 36 0.98 5.33 14.91
N HIS A 37 1.63 4.51 14.09
CA HIS A 37 2.87 3.83 14.43
C HIS A 37 3.88 4.06 13.32
N TYR A 38 5.17 3.91 13.61
CA TYR A 38 6.22 3.95 12.60
C TYR A 38 7.29 2.91 12.91
N ILE A 39 8.07 2.52 11.91
CA ILE A 39 9.21 1.63 12.10
C ILE A 39 10.47 2.47 12.27
N GLU A 40 11.08 2.38 13.43
CA GLU A 40 12.40 2.93 13.70
C GLU A 40 13.47 1.95 13.23
N GLY A 41 14.38 2.44 12.38
CA GLY A 41 15.56 1.68 11.97
C GLY A 41 16.62 1.74 13.05
N VAL A 42 17.19 0.59 13.43
CA VAL A 42 18.24 0.52 14.46
C VAL A 42 19.60 0.37 13.79
N GLY A 43 20.25 1.48 13.44
CA GLY A 43 21.67 1.52 13.01
C GLY A 43 21.92 1.58 11.49
N ASP A 44 23.20 1.77 11.13
CA ASP A 44 23.72 1.96 9.77
C ASP A 44 23.91 0.64 8.98
N ASP A 45 23.65 -0.52 9.60
CA ASP A 45 23.79 -1.83 8.95
C ASP A 45 22.44 -2.26 8.34
N ASP A 46 22.48 -2.81 7.11
CA ASP A 46 21.33 -3.33 6.34
C ASP A 46 20.56 -4.50 7.03
N ASP A 47 20.74 -4.71 8.33
CA ASP A 47 20.08 -5.77 9.11
C ASP A 47 18.72 -5.29 9.63
N GLU A 48 17.69 -5.46 8.80
CA GLU A 48 16.29 -5.17 9.13
C GLU A 48 15.76 -5.98 10.34
N SER A 49 16.50 -6.98 10.84
CA SER A 49 16.05 -7.84 11.95
C SER A 49 15.94 -7.10 13.30
N HIS A 50 16.52 -5.90 13.41
CA HIS A 50 16.49 -5.08 14.61
C HIS A 50 15.50 -3.92 14.57
N ASN A 51 14.78 -3.73 13.46
CA ASN A 51 13.81 -2.67 13.31
C ASN A 51 12.65 -2.83 14.31
N LYS A 52 12.24 -1.72 14.91
CA LYS A 52 11.20 -1.70 15.96
C LYS A 52 10.02 -0.86 15.55
N ILE A 53 8.83 -1.36 15.85
CA ILE A 53 7.60 -0.57 15.71
C ILE A 53 7.40 0.31 16.94
N MET A 54 7.30 1.61 16.70
CA MET A 54 7.12 2.65 17.70
C MET A 54 5.74 3.29 17.57
N SER A 55 5.13 3.66 18.70
CA SER A 55 3.88 4.43 18.71
C SER A 55 4.18 5.92 18.59
N TYR A 56 3.44 6.64 17.75
CA TYR A 56 3.54 8.10 17.65
C TYR A 56 2.46 8.76 18.55
N PRO A 57 2.85 9.52 19.59
CA PRO A 57 1.91 10.05 20.59
C PRO A 57 1.12 11.27 20.13
N GLY A 58 1.45 11.87 18.98
CA GLY A 58 0.83 13.09 18.46
C GLY A 58 1.44 14.38 19.00
N GLY A 59 1.34 15.47 18.22
CA GLY A 59 1.56 16.85 18.70
C GLY A 59 2.98 17.27 19.11
N LEU A 60 3.97 16.39 19.08
CA LEU A 60 5.38 16.69 19.36
C LEU A 60 6.28 15.95 18.34
N PRO A 61 7.49 16.46 18.04
CA PRO A 61 8.50 15.64 17.37
C PRO A 61 8.72 14.35 18.19
N PRO A 62 8.96 13.19 17.56
CA PRO A 62 9.44 12.01 18.26
C PRO A 62 10.61 12.46 19.14
N LEU A 63 10.52 12.21 20.45
CA LEU A 63 11.66 12.49 21.31
C LEU A 63 12.79 11.57 20.85
N PRO A 64 14.02 12.09 20.66
CA PRO A 64 15.15 11.21 20.42
C PRO A 64 15.19 10.20 21.57
N PRO A 65 15.45 8.91 21.31
CA PRO A 65 15.44 7.88 22.33
C PRO A 65 16.39 8.33 23.45
N THR A 66 15.83 8.61 24.63
CA THR A 66 16.68 8.90 25.78
C THR A 66 17.41 7.60 26.10
N THR A 67 18.71 7.66 26.37
CA THR A 67 19.54 6.49 26.66
C THR A 67 19.11 5.72 27.93
N ASP A 68 18.08 6.20 28.64
CA ASP A 68 17.50 5.59 29.84
C ASP A 68 16.05 5.08 29.65
N ASP A 69 15.36 5.41 28.55
CA ASP A 69 14.03 4.87 28.25
C ASP A 69 14.19 3.53 27.52
N ASN A 70 14.50 2.50 28.30
CA ASN A 70 14.37 1.13 27.84
C ASN A 70 12.86 0.88 27.65
N PRO A 71 12.32 0.76 26.41
CA PRO A 71 10.91 0.47 26.23
C PRO A 71 10.59 -0.78 27.04
N THR A 72 9.62 -0.65 27.95
CA THR A 72 9.30 -1.81 28.79
C THR A 72 8.86 -2.93 27.86
N ALA A 73 9.29 -4.17 28.10
CA ALA A 73 8.92 -5.34 27.28
C ALA A 73 7.41 -5.53 27.07
N LYS A 74 6.58 -4.75 27.78
CA LYS A 74 5.12 -4.69 27.69
C LYS A 74 4.63 -3.78 26.54
N GLU A 75 5.31 -2.66 26.25
CA GLU A 75 4.99 -1.76 25.12
C GLU A 75 5.46 -2.36 23.79
N ASP A 76 6.69 -2.89 23.74
CA ASP A 76 7.22 -3.61 22.58
C ASP A 76 6.26 -4.73 22.13
N ASN A 77 5.73 -5.49 23.09
CA ASN A 77 4.76 -6.56 22.84
C ASN A 77 3.42 -6.02 22.32
N THR A 78 3.02 -4.79 22.69
CA THR A 78 1.74 -4.21 22.25
C THR A 78 1.80 -3.72 20.80
N CYS A 79 2.88 -3.04 20.41
CA CYS A 79 3.06 -2.58 19.03
C CYS A 79 3.27 -3.76 18.06
N GLU A 80 4.06 -4.77 18.43
CA GLU A 80 4.24 -5.98 17.61
C GLU A 80 2.90 -6.73 17.44
N ARG A 81 2.09 -6.80 18.51
CA ARG A 81 0.72 -7.34 18.45
C ARG A 81 -0.14 -6.60 17.43
N CYS A 82 -0.03 -5.27 17.32
CA CYS A 82 -0.75 -4.51 16.29
C CYS A 82 -0.38 -4.98 14.88
N LEU A 83 0.92 -5.11 14.55
CA LEU A 83 1.36 -5.60 13.24
C LEU A 83 0.87 -7.01 12.94
N ARG A 84 0.85 -7.90 13.94
CA ARG A 84 0.30 -9.25 13.77
C ARG A 84 -1.17 -9.20 13.39
N ILE A 85 -1.98 -8.34 14.01
CA ILE A 85 -3.39 -8.17 13.64
C ILE A 85 -3.52 -7.58 12.23
N PHE A 86 -2.67 -6.63 11.84
CA PHE A 86 -2.65 -6.10 10.47
C PHE A 86 -2.34 -7.18 9.43
N LEU A 87 -1.38 -8.06 9.72
CA LEU A 87 -1.06 -9.19 8.87
C LEU A 87 -2.23 -10.18 8.75
N GLU A 88 -3.03 -10.37 9.81
CA GLU A 88 -4.26 -11.17 9.72
C GLU A 88 -5.33 -10.51 8.83
N ILE A 89 -5.50 -9.19 8.89
CA ILE A 89 -6.40 -8.47 7.96
C ILE A 89 -5.88 -8.63 6.52
N LEU A 90 -4.57 -8.50 6.31
CA LEU A 90 -3.95 -8.70 5.00
C LEU A 90 -4.15 -10.12 4.48
N ASP A 91 -3.98 -11.14 5.31
CA ASP A 91 -4.18 -12.55 4.92
C ASP A 91 -5.62 -12.78 4.46
N ASN A 92 -6.60 -12.31 5.23
CA ASN A 92 -8.01 -12.42 4.86
C ASN A 92 -8.32 -11.75 3.51
N ASN A 93 -7.57 -10.73 3.12
CA ASN A 93 -7.82 -9.95 1.91
C ASN A 93 -7.03 -10.42 0.70
N LEU A 94 -5.75 -10.73 0.88
CA LEU A 94 -4.77 -10.99 -0.18
C LEU A 94 -3.92 -12.24 0.05
N GLY A 95 -4.09 -12.95 1.17
CA GLY A 95 -3.34 -14.16 1.49
C GLY A 95 -3.32 -15.22 0.37
N PRO A 96 -4.46 -15.55 -0.26
CA PRO A 96 -4.48 -16.47 -1.40
C PRO A 96 -3.66 -15.97 -2.61
N VAL A 97 -3.60 -14.65 -2.82
CA VAL A 97 -2.81 -14.04 -3.90
C VAL A 97 -1.32 -14.12 -3.58
N TYR A 98 -0.93 -13.74 -2.35
CA TYR A 98 0.46 -13.86 -1.88
C TYR A 98 0.93 -15.31 -1.86
N ALA A 99 0.12 -16.26 -1.39
CA ALA A 99 0.48 -17.68 -1.40
C ALA A 99 0.79 -18.21 -2.81
N ARG A 100 0.05 -17.73 -3.83
CA ARG A 100 0.28 -18.09 -5.23
C ARG A 100 1.53 -17.43 -5.81
N LEU A 101 1.78 -16.16 -5.48
CA LEU A 101 2.76 -15.31 -6.18
C LEU A 101 4.06 -15.06 -5.41
N SER A 102 4.13 -15.40 -4.11
CA SER A 102 5.25 -15.07 -3.21
C SER A 102 6.61 -15.45 -3.77
N ARG A 103 6.77 -16.66 -4.31
CA ARG A 103 8.04 -17.10 -4.89
C ARG A 103 8.50 -16.19 -6.04
N LYS A 104 7.56 -15.69 -6.83
CA LYS A 104 7.85 -14.80 -7.97
C LYS A 104 8.15 -13.37 -7.51
N ILE A 105 7.45 -12.89 -6.49
CA ILE A 105 7.58 -11.52 -5.97
C ILE A 105 8.86 -11.37 -5.14
N TYR A 106 9.11 -12.30 -4.22
CA TYR A 106 10.24 -12.24 -3.29
C TYR A 106 11.48 -13.01 -3.75
N GLY A 107 11.40 -13.74 -4.87
CA GLY A 107 12.54 -14.48 -5.44
C GLY A 107 13.07 -15.61 -4.56
N ASN A 108 12.33 -16.05 -3.54
CA ASN A 108 12.78 -17.06 -2.57
C ASN A 108 11.68 -18.10 -2.25
N SER A 109 12.00 -19.10 -1.42
CA SER A 109 11.08 -20.17 -1.05
C SER A 109 10.45 -20.04 0.34
N LYS A 110 10.65 -18.92 1.05
CA LYS A 110 10.04 -18.69 2.37
C LYS A 110 8.52 -18.59 2.24
N HIS A 111 7.81 -18.88 3.34
CA HIS A 111 6.37 -18.69 3.37
C HIS A 111 6.05 -17.20 3.18
N TRP A 112 4.97 -16.88 2.46
CA TRP A 112 4.66 -15.49 2.10
C TRP A 112 4.48 -14.58 3.33
N ARG A 113 3.89 -15.11 4.42
CA ARG A 113 3.75 -14.40 5.69
C ARG A 113 5.10 -14.02 6.30
N GLU A 114 6.14 -14.84 6.14
CA GLU A 114 7.48 -14.53 6.66
C GLU A 114 8.12 -13.40 5.85
N ASN A 115 8.04 -13.46 4.52
CA ASN A 115 8.54 -12.38 3.67
C ASN A 115 7.80 -11.07 3.93
N LYS A 116 6.47 -11.13 4.02
CA LYS A 116 5.66 -9.94 4.26
C LYS A 116 5.86 -9.37 5.66
N TRP A 117 6.12 -10.21 6.66
CA TRP A 117 6.47 -9.75 8.00
C TRP A 117 7.75 -8.92 8.01
N LEU A 118 8.78 -9.35 7.29
CA LEU A 118 10.02 -8.58 7.14
C LEU A 118 9.76 -7.25 6.42
N GLU A 119 9.00 -7.27 5.32
CA GLU A 119 8.60 -6.06 4.60
C GLU A 119 7.80 -5.09 5.50
N MET A 120 6.93 -5.61 6.37
CA MET A 120 6.18 -4.78 7.33
C MET A 120 7.07 -4.16 8.41
N LEU A 121 8.30 -4.65 8.57
CA LEU A 121 9.32 -4.11 9.46
C LEU A 121 10.38 -3.29 8.71
N SER A 122 10.16 -2.93 7.44
CA SER A 122 11.08 -2.02 6.75
C SER A 122 11.09 -0.66 7.45
N ALA A 123 12.29 -0.14 7.70
CA ALA A 123 12.50 1.12 8.41
C ALA A 123 11.75 2.28 7.73
N GLN A 124 11.28 3.24 8.53
CA GLN A 124 10.54 4.43 8.08
C GLN A 124 9.14 4.16 7.53
N LEU A 125 8.65 2.91 7.53
CA LEU A 125 7.24 2.64 7.28
C LEU A 125 6.38 3.29 8.35
N VAL A 126 5.39 4.07 7.91
CA VAL A 126 4.37 4.68 8.76
C VAL A 126 3.08 3.89 8.61
N TYR A 127 2.44 3.61 9.74
CA TYR A 127 1.16 2.92 9.84
C TYR A 127 0.11 3.84 10.43
N VAL A 128 -1.00 4.04 9.72
CA VAL A 128 -2.21 4.65 10.28
C VAL A 128 -3.31 3.61 10.35
N SER A 129 -3.90 3.45 11.52
CA SER A 129 -4.90 2.40 11.78
C SER A 129 -6.11 2.96 12.52
N TYR A 130 -7.28 2.37 12.30
CA TYR A 130 -8.55 2.78 12.91
C TYR A 130 -9.24 1.63 13.63
N TRP A 131 -9.65 1.90 14.86
CA TRP A 131 -10.01 0.89 15.86
C TRP A 131 -11.41 1.13 16.43
N VAL A 132 -12.21 0.07 16.54
CA VAL A 132 -13.51 0.09 17.24
C VAL A 132 -13.29 0.09 18.76
N SER A 133 -12.37 -0.76 19.20
CA SER A 133 -11.91 -0.93 20.57
C SER A 133 -10.41 -1.17 20.56
N ASP A 134 -9.75 -1.19 21.71
CA ASP A 134 -8.28 -1.26 21.77
C ASP A 134 -7.67 -2.53 21.16
N SER A 135 -8.47 -3.57 20.93
CA SER A 135 -8.09 -4.87 20.37
C SER A 135 -8.67 -5.15 18.98
N GLU A 136 -9.42 -4.22 18.38
CA GLU A 136 -10.18 -4.47 17.14
C GLU A 136 -9.89 -3.39 16.07
N PRO A 137 -8.77 -3.50 15.35
CA PRO A 137 -8.54 -2.68 14.17
C PRO A 137 -9.39 -3.20 13.02
N VAL A 138 -10.04 -2.29 12.32
CA VAL A 138 -10.93 -2.63 11.20
C VAL A 138 -10.39 -2.08 9.87
N LEU A 139 -9.45 -1.13 9.96
CA LEU A 139 -8.78 -0.49 8.84
C LEU A 139 -7.33 -0.20 9.23
N TYR A 140 -6.40 -0.47 8.32
CA TYR A 140 -5.06 0.11 8.40
C TYR A 140 -4.55 0.49 7.02
N THR A 141 -3.63 1.44 6.99
CA THR A 141 -2.82 1.77 5.82
C THR A 141 -1.36 1.89 6.24
N SER A 142 -0.45 1.44 5.39
CA SER A 142 0.98 1.63 5.57
C SER A 142 1.60 2.29 4.35
N PHE A 143 2.51 3.22 4.59
CA PHE A 143 3.14 4.01 3.55
C PHE A 143 4.50 4.56 4.01
N MET A 144 5.32 4.96 3.06
CA MET A 144 6.65 5.51 3.29
C MET A 144 6.84 6.73 2.40
N LEU A 145 7.50 7.77 2.92
CA LEU A 145 8.03 8.84 2.09
C LEU A 145 9.40 8.38 1.56
N THR A 146 9.54 8.23 0.24
CA THR A 146 10.73 7.64 -0.37
C THR A 146 11.02 8.27 -1.72
N GLU A 147 12.18 7.97 -2.30
CA GLU A 147 12.51 8.32 -3.68
C GLU A 147 12.19 7.13 -4.59
N GLU A 148 11.50 7.39 -5.69
CA GLU A 148 11.19 6.39 -6.72
C GLU A 148 11.68 6.87 -8.08
N ASN A 149 12.17 5.92 -8.87
CA ASN A 149 12.52 6.16 -10.27
C ASN A 149 11.32 5.85 -11.18
N GLY A 150 11.27 6.49 -12.35
CA GLY A 150 10.31 6.13 -13.39
C GLY A 150 8.85 6.53 -13.11
N ILE A 151 8.64 7.47 -12.17
CA ILE A 151 7.34 8.09 -11.92
C ILE A 151 7.05 9.14 -13.00
N SER A 152 7.92 10.15 -13.15
CA SER A 152 7.85 11.15 -14.22
C SER A 152 8.73 10.79 -15.44
N SER A 153 8.46 11.45 -16.57
CA SER A 153 9.22 11.25 -17.82
C SER A 153 10.58 11.91 -17.86
N ILE A 154 10.99 12.55 -16.76
CA ILE A 154 12.29 13.18 -16.62
C ILE A 154 13.21 12.17 -15.94
N GLU A 155 14.47 12.07 -16.37
CA GLU A 155 15.48 11.24 -15.69
C GLU A 155 15.88 11.86 -14.34
N SER A 156 14.92 11.95 -13.42
CA SER A 156 15.09 12.37 -12.03
C SER A 156 14.41 11.38 -11.10
N THR A 157 14.99 11.17 -9.93
CA THR A 157 14.33 10.52 -8.80
C THR A 157 13.22 11.43 -8.29
N ASP A 158 11.99 10.92 -8.25
CA ASP A 158 10.85 11.67 -7.74
C ASP A 158 10.60 11.25 -6.29
N ARG A 159 10.55 12.22 -5.37
CA ARG A 159 10.13 11.96 -3.99
C ARG A 159 8.63 11.68 -4.00
N VAL A 160 8.19 10.58 -3.40
CA VAL A 160 6.79 10.14 -3.39
C VAL A 160 6.36 9.66 -2.02
N VAL A 161 5.06 9.72 -1.77
CA VAL A 161 4.44 8.89 -0.72
C VAL A 161 4.08 7.54 -1.34
N TYR A 162 4.86 6.52 -1.04
CA TYR A 162 4.62 5.17 -1.51
C TYR A 162 3.62 4.46 -0.60
N LEU A 163 2.44 4.14 -1.12
CA LEU A 163 1.41 3.37 -0.44
C LEU A 163 1.70 1.87 -0.58
N TYR A 164 2.09 1.25 0.54
CA TYR A 164 2.36 -0.18 0.61
C TYR A 164 1.07 -0.99 0.76
N GLU A 165 0.24 -0.62 1.74
CA GLU A 165 -1.00 -1.33 2.02
C GLU A 165 -2.14 -0.38 2.35
N ILE A 166 -3.33 -0.70 1.86
CA ILE A 166 -4.61 -0.16 2.35
C ILE A 166 -5.57 -1.32 2.52
N GLN A 167 -5.87 -1.64 3.78
CA GLN A 167 -6.63 -2.84 4.13
C GLN A 167 -7.81 -2.50 5.01
N LEU A 168 -8.98 -2.98 4.58
CA LEU A 168 -10.25 -2.83 5.28
C LEU A 168 -10.84 -4.23 5.45
N ILE A 169 -11.35 -4.54 6.65
CA ILE A 169 -12.19 -5.71 6.84
C ILE A 169 -13.45 -5.60 5.97
N GLU A 170 -14.02 -6.74 5.59
CA GLU A 170 -15.15 -6.77 4.66
C GLU A 170 -16.34 -5.91 5.12
N ALA A 171 -16.66 -5.94 6.41
CA ALA A 171 -17.83 -5.29 7.00
C ALA A 171 -17.88 -3.76 6.82
N ILE A 172 -16.72 -3.10 6.66
CA ILE A 172 -16.65 -1.63 6.52
C ILE A 172 -16.34 -1.18 5.09
N ARG A 173 -16.26 -2.11 4.13
CA ARG A 173 -16.00 -1.77 2.72
C ARG A 173 -17.20 -1.07 2.10
N ARG A 174 -16.96 -0.44 0.95
CA ARG A 174 -17.99 0.25 0.13
C ARG A 174 -18.64 1.46 0.79
N GLN A 175 -18.04 1.98 1.86
CA GLN A 175 -18.48 3.18 2.58
C GLN A 175 -17.56 4.39 2.33
N LYS A 176 -16.87 4.41 1.19
CA LYS A 176 -15.89 5.45 0.80
C LYS A 176 -14.67 5.63 1.72
N LEU A 177 -14.53 4.83 2.78
CA LEU A 177 -13.35 4.87 3.67
C LEU A 177 -12.04 4.69 2.90
N GLY A 178 -11.97 3.76 1.96
CA GLY A 178 -10.76 3.58 1.13
C GLY A 178 -10.40 4.83 0.31
N GLN A 179 -11.41 5.51 -0.25
CA GLN A 179 -11.20 6.78 -0.95
C GLN A 179 -10.76 7.90 -0.01
N ALA A 180 -11.33 7.96 1.20
CA ALA A 180 -10.95 8.94 2.21
C ALA A 180 -9.47 8.77 2.63
N ILE A 181 -9.02 7.54 2.86
CA ILE A 181 -7.62 7.25 3.19
C ILE A 181 -6.67 7.70 2.08
N VAL A 182 -6.98 7.39 0.81
CA VAL A 182 -6.17 7.87 -0.31
C VAL A 182 -6.16 9.40 -0.37
N SER A 183 -7.30 10.05 -0.11
CA SER A 183 -7.35 11.52 -0.02
C SER A 183 -6.42 12.07 1.06
N TYR A 184 -6.41 11.49 2.26
CA TYR A 184 -5.51 11.94 3.34
C TYR A 184 -4.03 11.72 2.99
N LEU A 185 -3.70 10.65 2.27
CA LEU A 185 -2.35 10.43 1.74
C LEU A 185 -1.97 11.49 0.70
N THR A 186 -2.89 11.86 -0.19
CA THR A 186 -2.68 12.94 -1.15
C THR A 186 -2.46 14.28 -0.45
N GLU A 187 -3.20 14.60 0.61
CA GLU A 187 -2.95 15.80 1.42
C GLU A 187 -1.58 15.75 2.11
N CYS A 188 -1.15 14.57 2.60
CA CYS A 188 0.20 14.41 3.14
C CYS A 188 1.26 14.68 2.08
N ALA A 189 1.06 14.21 0.85
CA ALA A 189 1.97 14.47 -0.26
C ALA A 189 2.00 15.97 -0.63
N LEU A 190 0.85 16.64 -0.70
CA LEU A 190 0.76 18.09 -0.99
C LEU A 190 1.52 18.94 0.03
N GLU A 191 1.41 18.62 1.32
CA GLU A 191 2.09 19.37 2.37
C GLU A 191 3.56 18.98 2.59
N SER A 192 4.03 17.92 1.93
CA SER A 192 5.41 17.45 2.07
C SER A 192 6.29 18.13 1.01
N PRO A 193 7.41 18.75 1.41
CA PRO A 193 8.33 19.38 0.45
C PRO A 193 8.83 18.38 -0.60
N GLU A 194 8.86 18.84 -1.85
CA GLU A 194 9.45 18.12 -2.98
C GLU A 194 8.79 16.77 -3.32
N VAL A 195 7.62 16.48 -2.75
CA VAL A 195 6.85 15.28 -3.09
C VAL A 195 6.03 15.50 -4.35
N ALA A 196 6.27 14.66 -5.35
CA ALA A 196 5.65 14.77 -6.68
C ALA A 196 4.38 13.92 -6.84
N ALA A 197 4.24 12.84 -6.07
CA ALA A 197 3.14 11.89 -6.28
C ALA A 197 2.85 11.00 -5.06
N VAL A 198 1.69 10.36 -5.10
CA VAL A 198 1.41 9.13 -4.34
C VAL A 198 1.59 7.94 -5.29
N ALA A 199 2.45 6.99 -4.95
CA ALA A 199 2.75 5.82 -5.77
C ALA A 199 2.33 4.52 -5.08
N LEU A 200 2.06 3.45 -5.83
CA LEU A 200 1.72 2.13 -5.28
C LEU A 200 1.95 0.99 -6.27
N THR A 201 2.03 -0.23 -5.73
CA THR A 201 1.96 -1.48 -6.50
C THR A 201 0.59 -2.14 -6.32
N VAL A 202 0.00 -2.66 -7.41
CA VAL A 202 -1.26 -3.41 -7.35
C VAL A 202 -1.18 -4.69 -8.19
N PHE A 203 -1.62 -5.82 -7.63
CA PHE A 203 -1.68 -7.08 -8.37
C PHE A 203 -2.59 -6.98 -9.59
N SER A 204 -2.14 -7.51 -10.72
CA SER A 204 -2.87 -7.44 -11.99
C SER A 204 -4.20 -8.22 -11.98
N ASP A 205 -4.27 -9.27 -11.15
CA ASP A 205 -5.47 -10.05 -10.90
C ASP A 205 -6.43 -9.39 -9.90
N ASN A 206 -6.01 -8.32 -9.20
CA ASN A 206 -6.87 -7.57 -8.27
C ASN A 206 -7.68 -6.49 -9.03
N GLU A 207 -8.58 -6.94 -9.90
CA GLU A 207 -9.37 -6.04 -10.77
C GLU A 207 -10.24 -5.06 -9.99
N LYS A 208 -10.65 -5.42 -8.76
CA LYS A 208 -11.43 -4.52 -7.89
C LYS A 208 -10.59 -3.34 -7.41
N ALA A 209 -9.33 -3.59 -7.02
CA ALA A 209 -8.40 -2.54 -6.62
C ALA A 209 -7.96 -1.69 -7.81
N LEU A 210 -7.66 -2.30 -8.96
CA LEU A 210 -7.34 -1.57 -10.19
C LEU A 210 -8.43 -0.56 -10.56
N LYS A 211 -9.69 -1.02 -10.68
CA LYS A 211 -10.85 -0.14 -10.94
C LYS A 211 -11.10 0.88 -9.82
N PHE A 212 -10.61 0.62 -8.61
CA PHE A 212 -10.69 1.59 -7.53
C PHE A 212 -9.67 2.72 -7.75
N TYR A 213 -8.40 2.40 -8.00
CA TYR A 213 -7.35 3.39 -8.25
C TYR A 213 -7.58 4.17 -9.56
N GLU A 214 -8.03 3.51 -10.63
CA GLU A 214 -8.41 4.18 -11.89
C GLU A 214 -9.49 5.25 -11.67
N ARG A 215 -10.49 4.98 -10.82
CA ARG A 215 -11.54 5.96 -10.47
C ARG A 215 -11.03 7.10 -9.59
N LEU A 216 -9.87 6.94 -8.97
CA LEU A 216 -9.16 7.97 -8.23
C LEU A 216 -8.08 8.66 -9.09
N ASN A 217 -8.13 8.45 -10.42
CA ASN A 217 -7.22 9.03 -11.41
C ASN A 217 -5.76 8.59 -11.30
N PHE A 218 -5.49 7.46 -10.63
CA PHE A 218 -4.17 6.85 -10.73
C PHE A 218 -3.91 6.40 -12.17
N THR A 219 -2.71 6.67 -12.64
CA THR A 219 -2.20 6.23 -13.93
C THR A 219 -1.03 5.29 -13.72
N TYR A 220 -0.64 4.56 -14.75
CA TYR A 220 0.52 3.69 -14.69
C TYR A 220 1.80 4.51 -14.75
N THR A 221 2.79 4.15 -13.93
CA THR A 221 4.15 4.70 -14.08
C THR A 221 4.76 4.29 -15.41
N ILE A 222 5.86 4.94 -15.79
CA ILE A 222 6.58 4.65 -17.04
C ILE A 222 7.09 3.22 -17.03
N ASP A 223 7.67 2.81 -15.90
CA ASP A 223 8.27 1.49 -15.70
C ASP A 223 7.26 0.41 -15.30
N SER A 224 5.97 0.76 -15.21
CA SER A 224 4.94 -0.24 -14.93
C SER A 224 4.93 -1.32 -16.02
N PRO A 225 5.04 -2.62 -15.65
CA PRO A 225 4.82 -3.72 -16.59
C PRO A 225 3.49 -3.57 -17.32
N ARG A 226 3.44 -3.97 -18.60
CA ARG A 226 2.24 -3.86 -19.43
C ARG A 226 1.78 -5.22 -19.93
N ASP A 227 0.51 -5.27 -20.33
CA ASP A 227 -0.07 -6.45 -20.92
C ASP A 227 0.63 -6.82 -22.23
N GLU A 228 1.04 -8.08 -22.34
CA GLU A 228 1.57 -8.65 -23.58
C GLU A 228 0.39 -9.10 -24.46
N VAL A 229 0.16 -8.39 -25.56
CA VAL A 229 -0.88 -8.74 -26.55
C VAL A 229 -0.25 -9.56 -27.67
N THR A 230 -0.70 -10.81 -27.82
CA THR A 230 -0.29 -11.67 -28.93
C THR A 230 -1.47 -11.95 -29.85
N GLU A 231 -1.32 -11.59 -31.12
CA GLU A 231 -2.27 -11.89 -32.17
C GLU A 231 -1.79 -13.10 -32.98
N LYS A 232 -2.62 -14.14 -33.09
CA LYS A 232 -2.31 -15.33 -33.91
C LYS A 232 -3.45 -15.61 -34.88
N PRO A 233 -3.16 -15.94 -36.16
CA PRO A 233 -4.21 -16.36 -37.08
C PRO A 233 -4.90 -17.61 -36.55
N ARG A 234 -6.23 -17.62 -36.57
CA ARG A 234 -7.01 -18.81 -36.20
C ARG A 234 -6.78 -19.87 -37.27
N ARG A 235 -6.37 -21.07 -36.86
CA ARG A 235 -6.29 -22.22 -37.78
C ARG A 235 -7.70 -22.52 -38.30
N ARG A 236 -7.95 -22.21 -39.58
CA ARG A 236 -9.15 -22.63 -40.30
C ARG A 236 -9.13 -24.15 -40.44
N THR A 237 -10.09 -24.83 -39.81
CA THR A 237 -10.37 -26.24 -40.06
C THR A 237 -11.45 -26.33 -41.12
N ALA A 238 -11.31 -27.23 -42.09
CA ALA A 238 -12.16 -27.35 -43.28
C ALA A 238 -13.67 -27.47 -42.98
N ALA A 239 -14.06 -27.88 -41.76
CA ALA A 239 -15.45 -27.97 -41.31
C ALA A 239 -16.13 -26.62 -41.04
N ARG A 240 -15.39 -25.52 -40.84
CA ARG A 240 -15.97 -24.20 -40.53
C ARG A 240 -16.23 -23.31 -41.75
N THR A 241 -15.72 -23.67 -42.92
CA THR A 241 -15.88 -22.89 -44.15
C THR A 241 -17.34 -22.80 -44.64
N ALA A 242 -18.24 -23.66 -44.13
CA ALA A 242 -19.64 -23.72 -44.54
C ALA A 242 -20.58 -22.82 -43.72
N LEU A 243 -20.12 -22.21 -42.63
CA LEU A 243 -20.95 -21.46 -41.68
C LEU A 243 -20.45 -20.02 -41.55
N ASP A 244 -21.03 -19.16 -42.39
CA ASP A 244 -21.10 -17.70 -42.22
C ASP A 244 -19.83 -16.86 -42.55
N PRO A 245 -19.70 -16.31 -43.77
CA PRO A 245 -18.57 -15.47 -44.17
C PRO A 245 -18.59 -14.05 -43.59
N ALA A 246 -19.63 -13.64 -42.84
CA ALA A 246 -19.84 -12.26 -42.40
C ALA A 246 -19.33 -11.94 -40.98
N ARG A 247 -18.76 -12.92 -40.26
CA ARG A 247 -18.19 -12.73 -38.91
C ARG A 247 -16.80 -13.34 -38.80
N ASP A 248 -15.78 -12.69 -39.34
CA ASP A 248 -14.41 -13.21 -39.20
C ASP A 248 -13.39 -12.07 -39.08
N SER A 249 -13.13 -11.62 -37.85
CA SER A 249 -11.74 -11.33 -37.53
C SER A 249 -11.05 -12.68 -37.37
N ASP A 250 -10.28 -13.07 -38.40
CA ASP A 250 -9.56 -14.35 -38.51
C ASP A 250 -8.38 -14.46 -37.50
N VAL A 251 -8.39 -13.65 -36.45
CA VAL A 251 -7.31 -13.43 -35.49
C VAL A 251 -7.78 -13.81 -34.09
N LYS A 252 -7.02 -14.70 -33.43
CA LYS A 252 -7.14 -14.97 -32.00
C LYS A 252 -6.18 -14.03 -31.27
N VAL A 253 -6.73 -13.06 -30.56
CA VAL A 253 -5.99 -12.20 -29.62
C VAL A 253 -5.88 -12.93 -28.28
N THR A 254 -4.68 -12.99 -27.72
CA THR A 254 -4.41 -13.49 -26.37
C THR A 254 -3.69 -12.40 -25.58
N ILE A 255 -4.19 -12.07 -24.39
CA ILE A 255 -3.60 -11.06 -23.50
C ILE A 255 -2.97 -11.79 -22.31
N LYS A 256 -1.68 -11.55 -22.06
CA LYS A 256 -0.97 -12.04 -20.89
C LYS A 256 -0.64 -10.87 -19.98
N LYS A 257 -1.28 -10.84 -18.81
CA LYS A 257 -1.05 -9.81 -17.78
C LYS A 257 0.28 -10.04 -17.05
N PRO A 258 0.97 -8.97 -16.59
CA PRO A 258 2.10 -9.08 -15.68
C PRO A 258 1.65 -9.55 -14.28
N THR A 259 2.55 -9.69 -13.31
CA THR A 259 2.18 -10.03 -11.92
C THR A 259 1.46 -8.88 -11.21
N TYR A 260 1.94 -7.66 -11.45
CA TYR A 260 1.49 -6.44 -10.83
C TYR A 260 1.69 -5.28 -11.81
N TYR A 261 1.06 -4.16 -11.49
CA TYR A 261 1.25 -2.87 -12.12
C TYR A 261 1.74 -1.87 -11.09
N LEU A 262 2.50 -0.88 -11.55
CA LEU A 262 2.95 0.26 -10.76
C LEU A 262 2.07 1.45 -11.14
N LEU A 263 1.42 2.06 -10.16
CA LEU A 263 0.52 3.18 -10.37
C LEU A 263 1.00 4.40 -9.59
N TYR A 264 0.69 5.59 -10.09
CA TYR A 264 0.91 6.84 -9.38
C TYR A 264 -0.25 7.82 -9.60
N LEU A 265 -0.41 8.72 -8.64
CA LEU A 265 -1.28 9.89 -8.70
C LEU A 265 -0.39 11.11 -8.50
N GLU A 266 -0.23 11.89 -9.56
CA GLU A 266 0.54 13.13 -9.53
C GLU A 266 -0.09 14.13 -8.57
N VAL A 267 0.76 14.76 -7.77
CA VAL A 267 0.40 15.76 -6.78
C VAL A 267 0.97 17.09 -7.26
N VAL A 268 0.14 17.89 -7.90
CA VAL A 268 0.57 19.19 -8.41
C VAL A 268 0.45 20.21 -7.28
N ASN A 269 1.60 20.62 -6.72
CA ASN A 269 1.65 21.81 -5.88
C ASN A 269 1.33 23.03 -6.75
N HIS A 270 0.12 23.58 -6.59
CA HIS A 270 -0.18 24.92 -7.07
C HIS A 270 0.60 25.92 -6.21
N VAL A 271 1.85 26.17 -6.59
CA VAL A 271 2.65 27.30 -6.09
C VAL A 271 2.04 28.61 -6.57
#